data_AF-A0A7S0N0M9-F1
#
_entry.id   AF-A0A7S0N0M9-F1
#
_cell.length_a   1.000
_cell.length_b   1.000
_cell.length_c   1.000
_cell.angle_alpha   90.00
_cell.angle_beta   90.00
_cell.angle_gamma   90.00
#
_symmetry.space_group_name_H-M   'P 1'
#
loop_
_entity.id
_entity.type
_entity.pdbx_description
1 polymer ?
#
loop_
_entity_poly.entity_id
_entity_poly.type
_entity_poly.pdbx_seq_one_letter_code
_entity_poly.pdbx_strand_id
1 'polypeptide(L)'
;HSMPKRAAKAVEAVEPEEEKGFDKEQNIVSGLRFEEQIRKLDIELERKKNQIQKEYEIKKQKYYQQRLEQTCRVPRFWSQAILNHPDIHDMLNNSEMDCFEHLVQFKMQDISDGDIQGRRYIFKFSKN
;
A
#
# COMPACT_ATOMS: atom_id res chain seq x y z
N HIS A 1 1.19 -84.20 1.86
CA HIS A 1 0.48 -83.60 3.02
C HIS A 1 1.53 -83.26 4.08
N SER A 2 1.31 -82.16 4.81
CA SER A 2 2.11 -81.58 5.91
C SER A 2 3.22 -80.58 5.54
N MET A 3 2.86 -79.30 5.69
CA MET A 3 3.73 -78.11 5.86
C MET A 3 4.21 -78.01 7.35
N PRO A 4 4.80 -76.92 7.83
CA PRO A 4 6.15 -76.39 7.58
C PRO A 4 6.95 -76.20 8.91
N LYS A 5 8.25 -75.92 8.87
CA LYS A 5 9.00 -75.38 10.03
C LYS A 5 9.46 -73.95 9.76
N ARG A 6 8.86 -73.03 10.51
CA ARG A 6 9.15 -71.60 10.64
C ARG A 6 10.61 -71.41 11.10
N ALA A 7 11.38 -70.62 10.37
CA ALA A 7 12.66 -70.08 10.86
C ALA A 7 12.54 -68.56 11.00
N ALA A 8 13.10 -68.08 12.10
CA ALA A 8 12.93 -66.76 12.66
C ALA A 8 13.67 -65.64 11.89
N LYS A 9 13.00 -64.48 11.82
CA LYS A 9 13.53 -63.16 12.19
C LYS A 9 14.76 -62.65 11.42
N ALA A 10 14.51 -61.74 10.48
CA ALA A 10 15.36 -60.57 10.24
C ALA A 10 14.46 -59.34 10.41
N VAL A 11 14.34 -58.87 11.65
CA VAL A 11 13.87 -57.50 11.89
C VAL A 11 15.10 -56.65 11.62
N GLU A 12 15.11 -56.01 10.46
CA GLU A 12 16.07 -54.98 10.13
C GLU A 12 15.95 -53.90 11.21
N ALA A 13 16.95 -53.82 12.07
CA ALA A 13 17.07 -52.74 13.03
C ALA A 13 17.34 -51.48 12.21
N VAL A 14 16.29 -50.73 11.92
CA VAL A 14 16.43 -49.32 11.56
C VAL A 14 16.92 -48.64 12.82
N GLU A 15 18.24 -48.49 12.94
CA GLU A 15 18.81 -47.57 13.91
C GLU A 15 18.18 -46.20 13.62
N PRO A 16 17.72 -45.46 14.65
CA PRO A 16 17.36 -44.08 14.44
C PRO A 16 18.64 -43.38 14.00
N GLU A 17 18.72 -42.98 12.73
CA GLU A 17 19.76 -42.05 12.31
C GLU A 17 19.58 -40.81 13.19
N GLU A 18 20.47 -40.63 14.15
CA GLU A 18 20.69 -39.38 14.86
C GLU A 18 21.18 -38.38 13.80
N GLU A 19 20.24 -37.84 13.04
CA GLU A 19 20.47 -36.73 12.13
C GLU A 19 20.81 -35.53 13.00
N LYS A 20 22.12 -35.37 13.21
CA LYS A 20 22.83 -34.40 14.05
C LYS A 20 22.00 -33.14 14.28
N GLY A 21 21.43 -33.02 15.48
CA GLY A 21 20.67 -31.83 15.91
C GLY A 21 21.46 -30.52 15.72
N PHE A 22 22.80 -30.60 15.69
CA PHE A 22 23.70 -29.49 15.42
C PHE A 22 23.56 -28.88 14.01
N ASP A 23 23.36 -29.69 12.96
CA ASP A 23 23.18 -29.19 11.58
C ASP A 23 21.81 -28.52 11.42
N LYS A 24 20.78 -29.04 12.08
CA LYS A 24 19.45 -28.42 12.10
C LYS A 24 19.48 -27.07 12.81
N GLU A 25 20.14 -26.99 13.95
CA GLU A 25 20.25 -25.75 14.73
C GLU A 25 21.08 -24.69 14.01
N GLN A 26 22.18 -25.07 13.36
CA GLN A 26 22.95 -24.16 12.49
C GLN A 26 22.14 -23.66 11.28
N ASN A 27 21.35 -24.53 10.65
CA ASN A 27 20.49 -24.15 9.53
C ASN A 27 19.37 -23.20 9.96
N ILE A 28 18.81 -23.36 11.17
CA ILE A 28 17.84 -22.42 11.72
C ILE A 28 18.49 -21.06 11.98
N VAL A 29 19.67 -21.03 12.59
CA VAL A 29 20.41 -19.78 12.87
C VAL A 29 20.79 -19.07 11.57
N SER A 30 21.22 -19.79 10.54
CA SER A 30 21.55 -19.20 9.24
C SER A 30 20.29 -18.66 8.53
N GLY A 31 19.17 -19.40 8.56
CA GLY A 31 17.88 -18.94 8.07
C GLY A 31 17.44 -17.63 8.72
N LEU A 32 17.54 -17.53 10.04
CA LEU A 32 17.21 -16.30 10.77
C LEU A 32 18.10 -15.10 10.39
N ARG A 33 19.38 -15.35 10.08
CA ARG A 33 20.28 -14.28 9.59
C ARG A 33 19.87 -13.79 8.20
N PHE A 34 19.45 -14.67 7.30
CA PHE A 34 18.96 -14.26 5.99
C PHE A 34 17.65 -13.47 6.09
N GLU A 35 16.72 -13.90 6.95
CA GLU A 35 15.49 -13.14 7.26
C GLU A 35 15.80 -11.73 7.79
N GLU A 36 16.81 -11.59 8.65
CA GLU A 36 17.25 -10.28 9.12
C GLU A 36 17.80 -9.40 7.98
N GLN A 37 18.56 -9.99 7.05
CA GLN A 37 19.06 -9.28 5.87
C GLN A 37 17.93 -8.85 4.93
N ILE A 38 16.94 -9.71 4.69
CA ILE A 38 15.74 -9.38 3.90
C ILE A 38 15.00 -8.21 4.54
N ARG A 39 14.73 -8.26 5.84
CA ARG A 39 14.08 -7.14 6.56
C ARG A 39 14.87 -5.84 6.46
N LYS A 40 16.20 -5.88 6.51
CA LYS A 40 17.04 -4.69 6.31
C LYS A 40 16.85 -4.09 4.91
N LEU A 41 16.79 -4.93 3.88
CA LEU A 41 16.53 -4.48 2.52
C LEU A 41 15.13 -3.88 2.36
N ASP A 42 14.11 -4.48 2.98
CA ASP A 42 12.74 -3.94 2.96
C ASP A 42 12.66 -2.56 3.63
N ILE A 43 13.32 -2.40 4.78
CA ILE A 43 13.40 -1.09 5.47
C ILE A 43 14.12 -0.06 4.61
N GLU A 44 15.20 -0.44 3.92
CA GLU A 44 15.93 0.45 3.04
C GLU A 44 15.09 0.86 1.81
N LEU A 45 14.38 -0.08 1.20
CA LEU A 45 13.47 0.15 0.09
C LEU A 45 12.37 1.14 0.47
N GLU A 46 11.70 0.91 1.60
CA GLU A 46 10.62 1.78 2.08
C GLU A 46 11.15 3.18 2.41
N ARG A 47 12.35 3.29 2.98
CA ARG A 47 13.01 4.60 3.20
C ARG A 47 13.26 5.33 1.88
N LYS A 48 13.80 4.64 0.87
CA LYS A 48 14.08 5.25 -0.46
C LYS A 48 12.79 5.69 -1.16
N LYS A 49 11.75 4.86 -1.12
CA LYS A 49 10.42 5.18 -1.68
C LYS A 49 9.84 6.43 -1.03
N ASN A 50 9.90 6.51 0.30
CA ASN A 50 9.41 7.69 1.04
C ASN A 50 10.22 8.95 0.74
N GLN A 51 11.55 8.83 0.60
CA GLN A 51 12.41 9.95 0.23
C GLN A 51 12.06 10.49 -1.16
N ILE A 52 11.93 9.61 -2.16
CA ILE A 52 11.56 9.98 -3.53
C ILE A 52 10.15 10.58 -3.56
N GLN A 53 9.19 9.98 -2.87
CA GLN A 53 7.82 10.51 -2.81
C GLN A 53 7.83 11.96 -2.26
N LYS A 54 8.51 12.20 -1.14
CA LYS A 54 8.61 13.53 -0.53
C LYS A 54 9.26 14.55 -1.46
N GLU A 55 10.33 14.16 -2.15
CA GLU A 55 11.00 15.02 -3.14
C GLU A 55 10.04 15.46 -4.25
N TYR A 56 9.28 14.51 -4.79
CA TYR A 56 8.33 14.81 -5.86
C TYR A 56 7.09 15.55 -5.39
N GLU A 57 6.63 15.36 -4.14
CA GLU A 57 5.56 16.19 -3.58
C GLU A 57 5.94 17.68 -3.53
N ILE A 58 7.15 17.99 -3.06
CA ILE A 58 7.68 19.36 -3.05
C ILE A 58 7.73 19.93 -4.48
N LYS A 59 8.20 19.13 -5.44
CA LYS A 59 8.24 19.54 -6.86
C LYS A 59 6.85 19.76 -7.44
N LYS A 60 5.84 18.98 -7.06
CA LYS A 60 4.45 19.13 -7.51
C LYS A 60 3.76 20.34 -6.91
N GLN A 61 4.10 20.73 -5.68
CA GLN A 61 3.45 21.83 -4.96
C GLN A 61 3.43 23.14 -5.75
N LYS A 62 4.55 23.52 -6.38
CA LYS A 62 4.62 24.74 -7.21
C LYS A 62 3.66 24.69 -8.40
N TYR A 63 3.47 23.51 -9.01
CA TYR A 63 2.56 23.33 -10.14
C TYR A 63 1.10 23.29 -9.69
N TYR A 64 0.80 22.75 -8.51
CA TYR A 64 -0.54 22.84 -7.94
C TYR A 64 -0.95 24.30 -7.69
N GLN A 65 -0.03 25.13 -7.23
CA GLN A 65 -0.27 26.57 -7.06
C GLN A 65 -0.50 27.27 -8.40
N GLN A 66 0.34 27.01 -9.41
CA GLN A 66 0.15 27.56 -10.76
C GLN A 66 -1.19 27.11 -11.38
N ARG A 67 -1.55 25.82 -11.23
CA ARG A 67 -2.85 25.29 -11.69
C ARG A 67 -3.99 26.00 -10.98
N LEU A 68 -3.90 26.22 -9.67
CA LEU A 68 -4.92 26.95 -8.92
C LEU A 68 -5.15 28.34 -9.52
N GLU A 69 -4.09 29.10 -9.74
CA GLU A 69 -4.16 30.44 -10.35
C GLU A 69 -4.80 30.43 -11.73
N GLN A 70 -4.53 29.41 -12.55
CA GLN A 70 -5.14 29.25 -13.86
C GLN A 70 -6.62 28.86 -13.77
N THR A 71 -6.96 27.86 -12.95
CA THR A 71 -8.35 27.39 -12.80
C THR A 71 -9.26 28.47 -12.21
N CYS A 72 -8.76 29.35 -11.35
CA CYS A 72 -9.52 30.49 -10.83
C CYS A 72 -9.89 31.53 -11.91
N ARG A 73 -9.21 31.55 -13.06
CA ARG A 73 -9.53 32.44 -14.19
C ARG A 73 -10.61 31.87 -15.11
N VAL A 74 -10.90 30.58 -15.00
CA VAL A 74 -11.94 29.92 -15.78
C VAL A 74 -13.21 29.83 -14.92
N PRO A 75 -14.26 30.61 -15.23
CA PRO A 75 -15.50 30.55 -14.47
C PRO A 75 -16.08 29.13 -14.49
N ARG A 76 -16.61 28.69 -13.35
CA ARG A 76 -17.26 27.37 -13.19
C ARG A 76 -16.37 26.17 -13.54
N PHE A 77 -15.04 26.34 -13.55
CA PHE A 77 -14.13 25.24 -13.88
C PHE A 77 -14.38 23.99 -13.02
N TRP A 78 -14.40 24.17 -11.70
CA TRP A 78 -14.53 23.04 -10.77
C TRP A 78 -15.94 22.46 -10.72
N SER A 79 -16.99 23.29 -10.80
CA SER A 79 -18.36 22.78 -10.88
C SER A 79 -18.55 21.94 -12.13
N GLN A 80 -18.14 22.45 -13.30
CA GLN A 80 -18.24 21.72 -14.56
C GLN A 80 -17.40 20.44 -14.56
N ALA A 81 -16.19 20.47 -13.99
CA ALA A 81 -15.32 19.29 -13.92
C ALA A 81 -15.93 18.17 -13.06
N ILE A 82 -16.54 18.51 -11.92
CA ILE A 82 -17.17 17.53 -11.03
C ILE A 82 -18.47 17.00 -11.64
N LEU A 83 -19.34 17.89 -12.14
CA LEU A 83 -20.64 17.51 -12.69
C LEU A 83 -20.54 16.72 -14.00
N ASN A 84 -19.44 16.87 -14.74
CA ASN A 84 -19.20 16.08 -15.95
C ASN A 84 -18.38 14.81 -15.72
N HIS A 85 -17.94 14.53 -14.49
CA HIS A 85 -17.18 13.31 -14.21
C HIS A 85 -18.14 12.11 -14.16
N PRO A 86 -17.97 11.07 -14.99
CA PRO A 86 -18.93 9.98 -15.12
C PRO A 86 -19.29 9.36 -13.76
N ASP A 87 -18.28 8.97 -12.99
CA ASP A 87 -18.52 8.30 -11.71
C ASP A 87 -19.08 9.23 -10.63
N ILE A 88 -18.80 10.54 -10.70
CA ILE A 88 -19.24 11.47 -9.63
C ILE A 88 -20.64 11.97 -9.95
N HIS A 89 -20.94 12.26 -11.22
CA HIS A 89 -22.26 12.67 -11.67
C HIS A 89 -23.33 11.68 -11.22
N ASP A 90 -23.08 10.38 -11.40
CA ASP A 90 -24.03 9.32 -11.04
C ASP A 90 -24.20 9.13 -9.53
N MET A 91 -23.28 9.66 -8.72
CA MET A 91 -23.37 9.66 -7.25
C MET A 91 -24.20 10.82 -6.68
N LEU A 92 -24.45 11.87 -7.47
CA LEU A 92 -25.09 13.10 -7.00
C LEU A 92 -26.58 13.13 -7.35
N ASN A 93 -27.40 13.56 -6.40
CA ASN A 93 -28.79 13.92 -6.67
C ASN A 93 -28.93 15.38 -7.13
N ASN A 94 -30.13 15.77 -7.59
CA ASN A 94 -30.37 17.13 -8.11
C ASN A 94 -30.01 18.24 -7.11
N SER A 95 -30.35 18.08 -5.83
CA SER A 95 -30.03 19.08 -4.81
C SER A 95 -28.54 19.19 -4.54
N GLU A 96 -27.79 18.10 -4.66
CA GLU A 96 -26.33 18.11 -4.52
C GLU A 96 -25.68 18.75 -5.75
N MET A 97 -26.18 18.44 -6.95
CA MET A 97 -25.72 19.08 -8.19
C MET A 97 -25.88 20.60 -8.13
N ASP A 98 -27.04 21.09 -7.66
CA ASP A 98 -27.28 22.52 -7.46
C ASP A 98 -26.28 23.13 -6.46
N CYS A 99 -25.92 22.43 -5.38
CA CYS A 99 -24.85 22.87 -4.47
C CYS A 99 -23.48 22.95 -5.17
N PHE A 100 -23.15 21.97 -6.02
CA PHE A 100 -21.88 21.93 -6.75
C PHE A 100 -21.73 23.05 -7.79
N GLU A 101 -22.82 23.66 -8.27
CA GLU A 101 -22.77 24.88 -9.09
C GLU A 101 -22.09 26.06 -8.38
N HIS A 102 -22.14 26.09 -7.05
CA HIS A 102 -21.48 27.11 -6.23
C HIS A 102 -20.00 26.76 -5.91
N LEU A 103 -19.46 25.63 -6.40
CA LEU A 103 -18.08 25.23 -6.15
C LEU A 103 -17.07 26.14 -6.89
N VAL A 104 -16.35 26.96 -6.14
CA VAL A 104 -15.34 27.88 -6.69
C VAL A 104 -13.92 27.31 -6.68
N GLN A 105 -13.66 26.34 -5.82
CA GLN A 105 -12.32 25.78 -5.67
C GLN A 105 -12.35 24.37 -5.11
N PHE A 106 -11.52 23.50 -5.69
CA PHE A 106 -11.21 22.18 -5.14
C PHE A 106 -9.70 22.05 -4.90
N LYS A 107 -9.32 21.56 -3.73
CA LYS A 107 -7.91 21.26 -3.38
C LYS A 107 -7.81 19.88 -2.78
N MET A 108 -6.74 19.18 -3.12
CA MET A 108 -6.31 17.94 -2.48
C MET A 108 -4.98 18.22 -1.79
N GLN A 109 -4.87 17.79 -0.54
CA GLN A 109 -3.66 17.93 0.27
C GLN A 109 -3.32 16.57 0.86
N ASP A 110 -2.13 16.06 0.55
CA ASP A 110 -1.58 14.92 1.26
C ASP A 110 -1.18 15.36 2.68
N ILE A 111 -1.62 14.59 3.67
CA ILE A 111 -1.28 14.74 5.08
C ILE A 111 -0.24 13.67 5.39
N SER A 112 0.90 14.11 5.93
CA SER A 112 1.95 13.26 6.46
C SER A 112 2.46 13.94 7.73
N ASP A 113 1.72 13.76 8.83
CA ASP A 113 2.07 14.31 10.14
C ASP A 113 2.27 13.15 11.12
N GLY A 114 3.53 12.96 11.55
CA GLY A 114 3.93 11.80 12.35
C GLY A 114 3.48 10.49 11.71
N ASP A 115 2.63 9.76 12.44
CA ASP A 115 2.09 8.45 12.04
C ASP A 115 0.82 8.54 11.18
N ILE A 116 0.22 9.73 11.02
CA ILE A 116 -1.00 9.92 10.23
C ILE A 116 -0.61 10.23 8.79
N GLN A 117 -0.78 9.23 7.93
CA GLN A 117 -0.76 9.38 6.48
C GLN A 117 -2.20 9.41 5.94
N GLY A 118 -2.53 10.38 5.10
CA GLY A 118 -3.87 10.46 4.52
C GLY A 118 -4.00 11.55 3.46
N ARG A 119 -5.22 11.69 2.94
CA ARG A 119 -5.57 12.74 1.98
C ARG A 119 -6.72 13.58 2.51
N ARG A 120 -6.57 14.90 2.42
CA ARG A 120 -7.62 15.87 2.71
C ARG A 120 -8.12 16.46 1.40
N TYR A 121 -9.42 16.35 1.18
CA TYR A 121 -10.12 17.01 0.09
C TYR A 121 -10.83 18.26 0.63
N ILE A 122 -10.60 19.40 0.01
CA ILE A 122 -11.12 20.70 0.45
C ILE A 122 -11.96 21.28 -0.68
N PHE A 123 -13.25 21.44 -0.41
CA PHE A 123 -14.23 22.06 -1.29
C PHE A 123 -14.54 23.46 -0.76
N LYS A 124 -14.43 24.49 -1.60
CA LYS A 124 -14.79 25.86 -1.25
C LYS A 124 -15.94 26.31 -2.13
N PHE A 125 -17.04 26.70 -1.50
CA PHE A 125 -18.23 27.20 -2.17
C PHE A 125 -18.31 28.73 -2.06
N SER A 126 -18.91 29.37 -3.06
CA SER A 126 -19.38 30.75 -2.94
C SER A 126 -20.65 30.79 -2.09
N LYS A 127 -21.11 32.00 -1.75
CA LYS A 127 -22.40 32.15 -1.07
C LYS A 127 -23.50 31.57 -1.96
N ASN A 128 -24.31 30.68 -1.39
CA ASN A 128 -25.52 30.09 -1.97
C ASN A 128 -26.78 30.73 -1.38
#